data_AF-A0A3L7S5F4-F1
#
_entry.id   AF-A0A3L7S5F4-F1
#
_cell.length_a   1.000
_cell.length_b   1.000
_cell.length_c   1.000
_cell.angle_alpha   90.00
_cell.angle_beta   90.00
_cell.angle_gamma   90.00
#
_symmetry.space_group_name_H-M   'P 1'
#
loop_
_entity.id
_entity.type
_entity.pdbx_description
1 polymer ?
#
loop_
_entity_poly.entity_id
_entity_poly.type
_entity_poly.pdbx_seq_one_letter_code
_entity_poly.pdbx_strand_id
1 'polypeptide(L)'
;MTPSGPIRGSKSLSPPAHIGSSFKTPMITAAPLIRIDSWYNPYHNRTEMNLFHDPSRETRTAVNRTLCIRVRTLLGLITSLVLMSGLTHADDVMRIFLFAGQSNMVGSDAQTERIDEFPPFRGAGAPQEDVLYSYVLENGTQASTGWVPLRPLNSFGPELTFARRVKQQISSPIGIIKSAVGGTTVAFDWNPDAPEKGQKLYPRTLKLIRESLDLLKQRGIAYQLEGVMWHQGENDMLDRNLMNQYAEGLKKLIARLRVDLQAPELKWYLAEVSEKGIWGMDHRANLGVLYDQQQIVLKSDSRLRWVPTSHLAFEVMGSGQPHYHFGTQGQLQLGEAFANAYLQEVDRLPPAADRRFPENLPVAAKQRVRLFVLAGQRNMEGEDSYVDEIPSTAGFESLSHPQEQVLYRHSLGGGVAVSTDWEPLEPNEFLGNFGPELSFGARLRKSLNPEEGIAIVKFTHSGAQSPDWSPRGSLQSHRNLYQRFVNFVLAAQQDLSRRGYDCQLEGVFWHTGENDTYFGPYLQNYAQSMKQLIDQSRIDLKRAELTWFITEQHKQAPWGHSIEINASLLELTKSDPQVKLIKTAHLPHAKRHFGTKGTLMLGEEMADAYLKQR
;
A
#
# COMPACT_ATOMS: atom_id res chain seq x y z
N MET A 1 -0.70 -57.64 61.45
CA MET A 1 -0.24 -59.04 61.55
C MET A 1 0.52 -59.39 60.26
N THR A 2 1.83 -59.59 60.36
CA THR A 2 2.68 -60.41 59.46
C THR A 2 2.58 -61.90 59.90
N PRO A 3 3.15 -62.94 59.22
CA PRO A 3 4.25 -63.01 58.21
C PRO A 3 3.80 -63.68 56.87
N SER A 4 4.61 -64.21 55.92
CA SER A 4 6.06 -64.50 55.80
C SER A 4 6.52 -64.54 54.31
N GLY A 5 7.84 -64.70 54.06
CA GLY A 5 8.42 -65.08 52.74
C GLY A 5 8.90 -66.55 52.71
N PRO A 6 10.05 -66.94 52.08
CA PRO A 6 11.07 -66.09 51.42
C PRO A 6 11.86 -66.70 50.19
N ILE A 7 12.98 -66.05 49.76
CA ILE A 7 14.25 -66.59 49.17
C ILE A 7 14.53 -66.53 47.63
N ARG A 8 15.54 -65.69 47.25
CA ARG A 8 16.62 -65.73 46.18
C ARG A 8 16.29 -66.13 44.70
N GLY A 9 16.99 -65.63 43.66
CA GLY A 9 18.01 -64.58 43.56
C GLY A 9 18.78 -64.49 42.21
N SER A 10 19.21 -63.28 41.83
CA SER A 10 20.37 -62.86 41.00
C SER A 10 20.62 -63.29 39.53
N LYS A 11 21.10 -62.29 38.75
CA LYS A 11 21.93 -62.29 37.51
C LYS A 11 21.29 -62.46 36.11
N SER A 12 21.13 -61.30 35.45
CA SER A 12 21.56 -60.95 34.07
C SER A 12 21.66 -62.02 32.97
N LEU A 13 20.95 -61.80 31.86
CA LEU A 13 21.43 -62.02 30.48
C LEU A 13 20.62 -61.18 29.48
N SER A 14 21.17 -60.99 28.28
CA SER A 14 20.85 -59.96 27.28
C SER A 14 19.43 -60.00 26.66
N PRO A 15 18.94 -58.88 26.08
CA PRO A 15 17.70 -58.89 25.29
C PRO A 15 17.90 -59.60 23.93
N PRO A 16 16.88 -60.27 23.38
CA PRO A 16 16.94 -60.87 22.05
C PRO A 16 16.88 -59.80 20.96
N ALA A 17 17.69 -60.01 19.91
CA ALA A 17 17.85 -59.06 18.82
C ALA A 17 16.85 -59.27 17.67
N HIS A 18 16.54 -58.15 17.01
CA HIS A 18 16.23 -57.99 15.58
C HIS A 18 15.64 -59.16 14.78
N ILE A 19 14.45 -58.92 14.22
CA ILE A 19 14.29 -59.03 12.76
C ILE A 19 14.22 -57.60 12.24
N GLY A 20 14.99 -57.30 11.19
CA GLY A 20 14.92 -56.01 10.51
C GLY A 20 15.28 -56.15 9.04
N SER A 21 14.81 -55.19 8.24
CA SER A 21 15.42 -54.85 6.95
C SER A 21 14.88 -53.51 6.47
N SER A 22 15.70 -52.48 6.67
CA SER A 22 16.14 -51.54 5.64
C SER A 22 15.11 -51.05 4.60
N PHE A 23 14.70 -49.78 4.75
CA PHE A 23 14.55 -48.90 3.60
C PHE A 23 15.53 -47.74 3.69
N LYS A 24 16.32 -47.56 2.63
CA LYS A 24 17.37 -46.55 2.53
C LYS A 24 16.73 -45.19 2.24
N THR A 25 17.03 -44.19 3.07
CA THR A 25 16.77 -42.79 2.71
C THR A 25 17.77 -42.38 1.61
N PRO A 26 17.34 -41.93 0.43
CA PRO A 26 18.26 -41.39 -0.56
C PRO A 26 18.71 -39.99 -0.13
N MET A 27 20.04 -39.79 -0.03
CA MET A 27 20.60 -38.44 -0.09
C MET A 27 20.31 -37.86 -1.47
N ILE A 28 19.55 -36.77 -1.54
CA ILE A 28 19.42 -35.99 -2.76
C ILE A 28 20.58 -35.00 -2.79
N THR A 29 21.53 -35.27 -3.67
CA THR A 29 22.64 -34.35 -4.00
C THR A 29 22.10 -33.08 -4.63
N ALA A 30 22.68 -31.94 -4.27
CA ALA A 30 22.36 -30.65 -4.89
C ALA A 30 22.60 -30.69 -6.42
N ALA A 31 21.61 -30.23 -7.18
CA ALA A 31 21.67 -29.99 -8.62
C ALA A 31 21.42 -28.49 -8.88
N PRO A 32 21.97 -27.92 -9.97
CA PRO A 32 22.18 -26.48 -10.06
C PRO A 32 20.92 -25.68 -10.45
N LEU A 33 21.01 -24.37 -10.19
CA LEU A 33 20.06 -23.34 -10.61
C LEU A 33 19.66 -23.49 -12.08
N ILE A 34 18.37 -23.72 -12.32
CA ILE A 34 17.77 -23.68 -13.65
C ILE A 34 17.72 -22.22 -14.11
N ARG A 35 18.51 -21.87 -15.12
CA ARG A 35 18.28 -20.65 -15.90
C ARG A 35 16.98 -20.81 -16.69
N ILE A 36 16.11 -19.80 -16.61
CA ILE A 36 15.00 -19.65 -17.54
C ILE A 36 15.54 -18.83 -18.71
N ASP A 37 15.91 -19.51 -19.80
CA ASP A 37 16.34 -18.85 -21.03
C ASP A 37 15.13 -18.22 -21.76
N SER A 38 15.37 -17.04 -22.33
CA SER A 38 14.35 -16.20 -22.96
C SER A 38 13.92 -16.73 -24.33
N TRP A 39 12.62 -16.68 -24.61
CA TRP A 39 12.08 -17.09 -25.92
C TRP A 39 12.17 -15.98 -26.97
N TYR A 40 12.40 -16.46 -28.19
CA TYR A 40 12.73 -15.78 -29.44
C TYR A 40 11.63 -14.81 -29.95
N ASN A 41 12.03 -13.65 -30.49
CA ASN A 41 11.16 -12.73 -31.24
C ASN A 41 11.87 -12.27 -32.54
N PRO A 42 11.38 -12.61 -33.75
CA PRO A 42 12.05 -12.28 -35.00
C PRO A 42 11.20 -11.39 -35.93
N TYR A 43 11.48 -10.08 -36.01
CA TYR A 43 11.22 -9.29 -37.23
C TYR A 43 12.22 -8.15 -37.40
N HIS A 44 12.72 -7.98 -38.63
CA HIS A 44 13.76 -7.01 -38.99
C HIS A 44 13.46 -6.38 -40.36
N ASN A 45 14.05 -5.20 -40.60
CA ASN A 45 14.12 -4.43 -41.86
C ASN A 45 12.84 -3.75 -42.39
N ARG A 46 12.87 -2.41 -42.44
CA ARG A 46 13.33 -1.67 -43.65
C ARG A 46 13.52 -0.14 -43.45
N THR A 47 14.78 0.28 -43.64
CA THR A 47 15.28 1.37 -44.53
C THR A 47 14.60 2.74 -44.64
N GLU A 48 15.36 3.76 -44.22
CA GLU A 48 15.70 5.05 -44.88
C GLU A 48 14.75 5.70 -45.93
N MET A 49 14.53 7.02 -45.77
CA MET A 49 14.89 7.99 -46.83
C MET A 49 15.06 9.42 -46.31
N ASN A 50 16.02 10.16 -46.89
CA ASN A 50 16.29 11.59 -46.65
C ASN A 50 15.30 12.51 -47.42
N LEU A 51 15.25 13.83 -47.12
CA LEU A 51 15.80 14.90 -47.98
C LEU A 51 15.29 16.35 -47.68
N PHE A 52 16.23 17.31 -47.80
CA PHE A 52 16.13 18.77 -48.09
C PHE A 52 15.40 19.75 -47.10
N HIS A 53 16.01 20.87 -46.65
CA HIS A 53 16.37 22.19 -47.29
C HIS A 53 15.15 23.15 -47.39
N ASP A 54 15.19 24.47 -47.21
CA ASP A 54 16.21 25.49 -46.84
C ASP A 54 15.50 26.78 -46.32
N PRO A 55 16.11 27.69 -45.53
CA PRO A 55 15.42 28.87 -44.97
C PRO A 55 15.79 30.21 -45.64
N SER A 56 14.84 31.17 -45.74
CA SER A 56 15.16 32.59 -45.99
C SER A 56 14.04 33.52 -45.45
N ARG A 57 14.40 34.56 -44.67
CA ARG A 57 14.40 36.01 -45.03
C ARG A 57 12.99 36.67 -45.00
N GLU A 58 12.80 37.97 -44.74
CA GLU A 58 13.73 39.11 -44.84
C GLU A 58 13.39 40.31 -43.90
N THR A 59 14.38 41.21 -43.79
CA THR A 59 14.49 42.48 -43.05
C THR A 59 13.47 43.59 -43.31
N ARG A 60 13.41 44.62 -42.42
CA ARG A 60 13.61 46.10 -42.68
C ARG A 60 13.42 46.92 -41.37
N THR A 61 14.40 47.70 -40.87
CA THR A 61 14.68 49.17 -41.08
C THR A 61 13.50 50.12 -40.74
N ALA A 62 13.64 51.35 -40.21
CA ALA A 62 14.78 52.28 -39.98
C ALA A 62 14.41 53.31 -38.84
N VAL A 63 15.29 53.80 -37.94
CA VAL A 63 16.24 54.96 -38.03
C VAL A 63 15.74 56.34 -37.48
N ASN A 64 16.65 57.08 -36.82
CA ASN A 64 16.64 58.52 -36.40
C ASN A 64 15.87 58.92 -35.12
N ARG A 65 16.34 59.88 -34.27
CA ARG A 65 17.39 60.92 -34.40
C ARG A 65 17.95 61.37 -33.01
N THR A 66 19.27 61.65 -32.91
CA THR A 66 19.94 62.88 -32.38
C THR A 66 19.48 63.52 -31.04
N LEU A 67 20.28 64.08 -30.12
CA LEU A 67 21.72 64.17 -29.74
C LEU A 67 21.81 65.20 -28.59
N CYS A 68 22.56 64.98 -27.48
CA CYS A 68 23.43 66.01 -26.83
C CYS A 68 24.08 65.61 -25.48
N ILE A 69 25.41 65.47 -25.50
CA ILE A 69 26.40 66.04 -24.55
C ILE A 69 26.06 66.05 -23.03
N ARG A 70 26.76 65.21 -22.24
CA ARG A 70 27.75 65.67 -21.22
C ARG A 70 28.53 64.53 -20.58
N VAL A 71 29.86 64.67 -20.56
CA VAL A 71 30.82 63.74 -19.95
C VAL A 71 30.75 63.82 -18.42
N ARG A 72 30.20 62.80 -17.73
CA ARG A 72 30.43 62.58 -16.28
C ARG A 72 29.99 61.23 -15.67
N THR A 73 30.05 60.11 -16.41
CA THR A 73 29.59 58.80 -15.88
C THR A 73 30.37 57.59 -16.43
N LEU A 74 31.69 57.52 -16.16
CA LEU A 74 32.50 56.32 -16.49
C LEU A 74 32.99 55.53 -15.27
N LEU A 75 32.47 55.82 -14.06
CA LEU A 75 32.81 55.10 -12.83
C LEU A 75 31.58 54.49 -12.10
N GLY A 76 30.39 54.59 -12.68
CA GLY A 76 29.15 54.01 -12.14
C GLY A 76 28.60 52.81 -12.92
N LEU A 77 29.13 52.51 -14.11
CA LEU A 77 28.59 51.47 -15.00
C LEU A 77 29.28 50.09 -14.82
N ILE A 78 30.38 50.02 -14.10
CA ILE A 78 31.06 48.75 -13.76
C ILE A 78 30.47 48.15 -12.47
N THR A 79 30.03 48.98 -11.52
CA THR A 79 29.41 48.53 -10.26
C THR A 79 27.96 48.05 -10.42
N SER A 80 27.25 48.46 -11.47
CA SER A 80 25.91 47.93 -11.79
C SER A 80 25.92 46.66 -12.65
N LEU A 81 27.07 46.28 -13.24
CA LEU A 81 27.17 45.09 -14.10
C LEU A 81 27.58 43.80 -13.37
N VAL A 82 27.88 43.88 -12.06
CA VAL A 82 28.33 42.74 -11.22
C VAL A 82 27.27 42.32 -10.19
N LEU A 83 26.08 42.95 -10.22
CA LEU A 83 24.94 42.64 -9.34
C LEU A 83 23.71 42.07 -10.10
N MET A 84 23.92 41.64 -11.34
CA MET A 84 23.04 40.72 -12.08
C MET A 84 23.59 39.29 -12.02
N SER A 85 24.16 38.89 -10.89
CA SER A 85 24.27 37.48 -10.52
C SER A 85 22.84 36.95 -10.44
N GLY A 86 22.46 36.08 -11.36
CA GLY A 86 21.07 35.66 -11.52
C GLY A 86 20.47 35.18 -10.21
N LEU A 87 19.46 35.91 -9.73
CA LEU A 87 18.50 35.39 -8.77
C LEU A 87 17.69 34.32 -9.49
N THR A 88 18.25 33.11 -9.61
CA THR A 88 17.48 31.91 -9.94
C THR A 88 16.34 31.85 -8.95
N HIS A 89 15.11 31.98 -9.42
CA HIS A 89 13.96 31.89 -8.54
C HIS A 89 13.92 30.47 -7.94
N ALA A 90 13.32 30.29 -6.76
CA ALA A 90 13.19 28.96 -6.18
C ALA A 90 12.41 27.99 -7.10
N ASP A 91 11.60 28.56 -8.00
CA ASP A 91 10.85 27.88 -9.05
C ASP A 91 11.70 27.49 -10.27
N ASP A 92 12.88 28.10 -10.47
CA ASP A 92 13.81 27.78 -11.57
C ASP A 92 14.79 26.64 -11.21
N VAL A 93 14.96 26.34 -9.91
CA VAL A 93 15.87 25.29 -9.43
C VAL A 93 15.22 23.92 -9.65
N MET A 94 15.90 23.03 -10.38
CA MET A 94 15.37 21.70 -10.63
C MET A 94 15.49 20.79 -9.40
N ARG A 95 14.36 20.20 -9.03
CA ARG A 95 14.24 19.31 -7.87
C ARG A 95 14.53 17.86 -8.27
N ILE A 96 15.56 17.28 -7.71
CA ILE A 96 16.03 15.92 -8.04
C ILE A 96 15.63 14.93 -6.96
N PHE A 97 14.94 13.88 -7.38
CA PHE A 97 14.50 12.76 -6.55
C PHE A 97 15.26 11.50 -6.95
N LEU A 98 15.71 10.74 -5.95
CA LEU A 98 16.47 9.50 -6.16
C LEU A 98 15.58 8.31 -5.84
N PHE A 99 15.42 7.37 -6.77
CA PHE A 99 14.56 6.19 -6.61
C PHE A 99 15.45 4.94 -6.54
N ALA A 100 15.40 4.21 -5.41
CA ALA A 100 16.27 3.05 -5.19
C ALA A 100 15.56 1.91 -4.43
N GLY A 101 15.92 0.66 -4.75
CA GLY A 101 15.33 -0.50 -4.11
C GLY A 101 15.25 -1.73 -5.01
N GLN A 102 14.35 -2.66 -4.68
CA GLN A 102 14.25 -3.95 -5.39
C GLN A 102 13.16 -4.00 -6.48
N SER A 103 12.63 -5.18 -6.80
CA SER A 103 11.55 -5.42 -7.78
C SER A 103 10.32 -4.52 -7.60
N ASN A 104 9.92 -4.21 -6.37
CA ASN A 104 8.83 -3.25 -6.12
C ASN A 104 9.20 -1.79 -6.42
N MET A 105 10.49 -1.43 -6.37
CA MET A 105 10.95 -0.15 -6.91
C MET A 105 11.09 -0.22 -8.43
N VAL A 106 11.53 -1.35 -9.03
CA VAL A 106 11.52 -1.54 -10.49
C VAL A 106 10.11 -1.34 -11.04
N GLY A 107 9.12 -2.00 -10.42
CA GLY A 107 7.76 -2.11 -10.91
C GLY A 107 7.45 -3.46 -11.57
N SER A 108 8.12 -4.55 -11.17
CA SER A 108 8.23 -5.77 -11.98
C SER A 108 6.92 -6.40 -12.47
N ASP A 109 5.80 -6.25 -11.74
CA ASP A 109 4.48 -6.77 -12.14
C ASP A 109 3.45 -5.68 -12.53
N ALA A 110 3.89 -4.43 -12.67
CA ALA A 110 3.08 -3.38 -13.30
C ALA A 110 3.06 -3.51 -14.82
N GLN A 111 1.87 -3.34 -15.41
CA GLN A 111 1.60 -3.45 -16.84
C GLN A 111 1.11 -2.09 -17.35
N THR A 112 1.88 -1.46 -18.23
CA THR A 112 1.62 -0.11 -18.76
C THR A 112 0.27 -0.02 -19.45
N GLU A 113 -0.10 -1.02 -20.22
CA GLU A 113 -1.35 -1.16 -20.94
C GLU A 113 -2.58 -1.28 -20.04
N ARG A 114 -2.39 -1.52 -18.73
CA ARG A 114 -3.45 -1.68 -17.73
C ARG A 114 -3.67 -0.42 -16.89
N ILE A 115 -2.90 0.65 -17.07
CA ILE A 115 -3.04 1.89 -16.26
C ILE A 115 -4.47 2.44 -16.31
N ASP A 116 -5.10 2.46 -17.49
CA ASP A 116 -6.44 3.02 -17.69
C ASP A 116 -7.58 2.07 -17.24
N GLU A 117 -7.27 0.83 -16.82
CA GLU A 117 -8.21 -0.05 -16.09
C GLU A 117 -8.61 0.56 -14.73
N PHE A 118 -7.79 1.44 -14.17
CA PHE A 118 -7.95 2.02 -12.83
C PHE A 118 -8.44 3.48 -12.94
N PRO A 119 -9.74 3.77 -12.70
CA PRO A 119 -10.33 5.07 -12.99
C PRO A 119 -9.58 6.30 -12.46
N PRO A 120 -9.12 6.34 -11.18
CA PRO A 120 -8.41 7.50 -10.64
C PRO A 120 -7.07 7.79 -11.32
N PHE A 121 -6.47 6.77 -11.96
CA PHE A 121 -5.15 6.85 -12.58
C PHE A 121 -5.18 6.99 -14.10
N ARG A 122 -6.37 7.09 -14.72
CA ARG A 122 -6.50 7.25 -16.18
C ARG A 122 -5.59 8.37 -16.71
N GLY A 123 -4.92 8.10 -17.82
CA GLY A 123 -3.92 8.97 -18.43
C GLY A 123 -2.55 9.00 -17.74
N ALA A 124 -2.30 8.28 -16.63
CA ALA A 124 -0.98 8.28 -15.97
C ALA A 124 0.13 7.66 -16.83
N GLY A 125 -0.22 6.89 -17.86
CA GLY A 125 0.71 6.34 -18.85
C GLY A 125 1.15 7.33 -19.93
N ALA A 126 0.60 8.55 -19.96
CA ALA A 126 1.05 9.58 -20.90
C ALA A 126 2.49 10.04 -20.59
N PRO A 127 3.34 10.29 -21.61
CA PRO A 127 4.65 10.89 -21.40
C PRO A 127 4.57 12.24 -20.69
N GLN A 128 5.43 12.43 -19.69
CA GLN A 128 5.61 13.67 -18.93
C GLN A 128 6.86 14.37 -19.47
N GLU A 129 6.69 15.10 -20.57
CA GLU A 129 7.79 15.73 -21.34
C GLU A 129 8.57 16.80 -20.54
N ASP A 130 7.98 17.35 -19.47
CA ASP A 130 8.61 18.32 -18.57
C ASP A 130 9.26 17.69 -17.32
N VAL A 131 9.30 16.35 -17.25
CA VAL A 131 9.93 15.59 -16.17
C VAL A 131 11.17 14.88 -16.72
N LEU A 132 12.35 15.26 -16.24
CA LEU A 132 13.58 14.59 -16.63
C LEU A 132 13.72 13.25 -15.91
N TYR A 133 14.08 12.21 -16.63
CA TYR A 133 14.25 10.86 -16.09
C TYR A 133 15.59 10.28 -16.54
N SER A 134 16.35 9.75 -15.58
CA SER A 134 17.54 8.94 -15.85
C SER A 134 17.47 7.67 -15.03
N TYR A 135 17.70 6.52 -15.64
CA TYR A 135 17.49 5.23 -15.00
C TYR A 135 18.45 4.14 -15.46
N VAL A 136 18.69 3.19 -14.57
CA VAL A 136 19.46 1.96 -14.81
C VAL A 136 18.80 0.82 -14.01
N LEU A 137 17.97 0.00 -14.68
CA LEU A 137 17.13 -1.04 -14.08
C LEU A 137 17.70 -2.45 -14.31
N GLU A 138 17.26 -3.40 -13.48
CA GLU A 138 17.61 -4.84 -13.53
C GLU A 138 19.13 -5.06 -13.64
N ASN A 139 19.63 -5.91 -14.52
CA ASN A 139 21.08 -6.10 -14.68
C ASN A 139 21.74 -5.07 -15.62
N GLY A 140 21.14 -3.88 -15.77
CA GLY A 140 21.56 -2.84 -16.70
C GLY A 140 21.02 -3.04 -18.12
N THR A 141 20.09 -3.99 -18.30
CA THR A 141 19.44 -4.30 -19.58
C THR A 141 18.46 -3.23 -20.03
N GLN A 142 17.94 -2.43 -19.10
CA GLN A 142 17.12 -1.24 -19.38
C GLN A 142 17.78 -0.03 -18.73
N ALA A 143 18.34 0.86 -19.54
CA ALA A 143 19.01 2.07 -19.09
C ALA A 143 18.80 3.24 -20.05
N SER A 144 18.69 4.45 -19.52
CA SER A 144 18.69 5.70 -20.31
C SER A 144 20.11 6.14 -20.63
N THR A 145 20.33 6.71 -21.82
CA THR A 145 21.54 7.48 -22.13
C THR A 145 21.36 8.93 -21.69
N GLY A 146 21.75 9.25 -20.45
CA GLY A 146 21.55 10.57 -19.85
C GLY A 146 20.10 10.81 -19.42
N TRP A 147 19.61 12.04 -19.63
CA TRP A 147 18.25 12.46 -19.29
C TRP A 147 17.29 12.33 -20.48
N VAL A 148 16.16 11.65 -20.27
CA VAL A 148 15.05 11.50 -21.22
C VAL A 148 13.73 11.95 -20.58
N PRO A 149 12.66 12.22 -21.34
CA PRO A 149 11.31 12.40 -20.79
C PRO A 149 10.85 11.19 -19.96
N LEU A 150 10.18 11.44 -18.84
CA LEU A 150 9.54 10.38 -18.07
C LEU A 150 8.35 9.81 -18.84
N ARG A 151 8.33 8.49 -19.01
CA ARG A 151 7.23 7.73 -19.59
C ARG A 151 7.29 6.29 -19.06
N PRO A 152 6.18 5.55 -19.04
CA PRO A 152 6.23 4.12 -18.80
C PRO A 152 7.17 3.41 -19.79
N LEU A 153 7.80 2.33 -19.32
CA LEU A 153 8.46 1.34 -20.17
C LEU A 153 7.47 0.17 -20.37
N ASN A 154 7.96 -1.06 -20.60
CA ASN A 154 7.09 -2.25 -20.60
C ASN A 154 6.49 -2.53 -19.20
N SER A 155 7.18 -2.08 -18.16
CA SER A 155 6.76 -2.08 -16.75
C SER A 155 7.21 -0.73 -16.15
N PHE A 156 6.64 -0.34 -15.02
CA PHE A 156 6.90 0.96 -14.39
C PHE A 156 6.81 0.87 -12.87
N GLY A 157 7.64 1.64 -12.17
CA GLY A 157 7.58 1.75 -10.71
C GLY A 157 6.82 3.01 -10.24
N PRO A 158 7.01 3.42 -8.98
CA PRO A 158 6.27 4.54 -8.40
C PRO A 158 6.58 5.91 -9.04
N GLU A 159 7.59 6.02 -9.91
CA GLU A 159 8.00 7.28 -10.54
C GLU A 159 6.90 8.00 -11.33
N LEU A 160 5.98 7.27 -11.99
CA LEU A 160 4.99 7.87 -12.90
C LEU A 160 3.97 8.74 -12.17
N THR A 161 3.27 8.16 -11.19
CA THR A 161 2.29 8.87 -10.37
C THR A 161 2.96 9.75 -9.34
N PHE A 162 4.17 9.43 -8.87
CA PHE A 162 4.94 10.35 -8.05
C PHE A 162 5.14 11.69 -8.76
N ALA A 163 5.69 11.66 -10.00
CA ALA A 163 5.93 12.85 -10.79
C ALA A 163 4.63 13.62 -11.07
N ARG A 164 3.59 12.92 -11.53
CA ARG A 164 2.26 13.49 -11.81
C ARG A 164 1.69 14.20 -10.58
N ARG A 165 1.75 13.57 -9.40
CA ARG A 165 1.20 14.07 -8.14
C ARG A 165 2.00 15.26 -7.60
N VAL A 166 3.33 15.22 -7.67
CA VAL A 166 4.19 16.35 -7.26
C VAL A 166 3.98 17.57 -8.16
N LYS A 167 3.94 17.39 -9.49
CA LYS A 167 3.71 18.46 -10.48
C LYS A 167 2.36 19.17 -10.35
N GLN A 168 1.36 18.55 -9.70
CA GLN A 168 0.09 19.22 -9.38
C GLN A 168 0.23 20.28 -8.27
N GLN A 169 1.27 20.20 -7.43
CA GLN A 169 1.41 21.01 -6.21
C GLN A 169 2.63 21.94 -6.22
N ILE A 170 3.60 21.70 -7.12
CA ILE A 170 4.79 22.56 -7.29
C ILE A 170 5.05 22.92 -8.76
N SER A 171 5.47 24.17 -8.97
CA SER A 171 5.86 24.75 -10.26
C SER A 171 7.24 24.29 -10.74
N SER A 172 8.18 24.07 -9.80
CA SER A 172 9.59 23.75 -10.09
C SER A 172 9.73 22.61 -11.13
N PRO A 173 10.73 22.67 -12.03
CA PRO A 173 11.08 21.52 -12.84
C PRO A 173 11.55 20.38 -11.92
N ILE A 174 11.28 19.14 -12.31
CA ILE A 174 11.66 17.95 -11.52
C ILE A 174 12.47 16.96 -12.36
N GLY A 175 13.39 16.28 -11.71
CA GLY A 175 14.17 15.18 -12.29
C GLY A 175 14.17 13.96 -11.39
N ILE A 176 14.07 12.77 -11.98
CA ILE A 176 14.08 11.48 -11.27
C ILE A 176 15.30 10.67 -11.72
N ILE A 177 16.09 10.20 -10.76
CA ILE A 177 17.22 9.29 -10.98
C ILE A 177 16.89 7.93 -10.35
N LYS A 178 16.65 6.89 -11.15
CA LYS A 178 16.21 5.57 -10.67
C LYS A 178 17.24 4.46 -10.88
N SER A 179 17.56 3.72 -9.82
CA SER A 179 18.39 2.51 -9.89
C SER A 179 17.74 1.42 -9.05
N ALA A 180 17.22 0.37 -9.69
CA ALA A 180 16.49 -0.69 -9.00
C ALA A 180 16.64 -2.04 -9.71
N VAL A 181 16.67 -3.14 -8.95
CA VAL A 181 16.97 -4.49 -9.45
C VAL A 181 16.17 -5.54 -8.67
N GLY A 182 15.61 -6.56 -9.33
CA GLY A 182 14.89 -7.62 -8.63
C GLY A 182 15.75 -8.45 -7.66
N GLY A 183 15.15 -8.96 -6.57
CA GLY A 183 15.76 -9.98 -5.70
C GLY A 183 16.98 -9.53 -4.87
N THR A 184 17.16 -8.24 -4.62
CA THR A 184 18.35 -7.69 -3.95
C THR A 184 18.22 -7.65 -2.43
N THR A 185 19.35 -7.72 -1.73
CA THR A 185 19.46 -7.57 -0.27
C THR A 185 20.16 -6.27 0.14
N VAL A 186 19.82 -5.73 1.30
CA VAL A 186 20.61 -4.65 1.95
C VAL A 186 21.95 -5.15 2.45
N ALA A 187 22.00 -6.38 2.99
CA ALA A 187 23.20 -6.96 3.57
C ALA A 187 24.37 -7.13 2.58
N PHE A 188 24.10 -7.40 1.30
CA PHE A 188 25.13 -7.70 0.30
C PHE A 188 25.07 -6.81 -0.95
N ASP A 189 23.92 -6.69 -1.61
CA ASP A 189 23.85 -6.06 -2.93
C ASP A 189 23.96 -4.53 -2.87
N TRP A 190 23.31 -3.94 -1.88
CA TRP A 190 23.34 -2.50 -1.59
C TRP A 190 24.44 -2.10 -0.58
N ASN A 191 25.26 -3.04 -0.12
CA ASN A 191 26.25 -2.81 0.92
C ASN A 191 27.43 -1.94 0.40
N PRO A 192 27.68 -0.74 0.96
CA PRO A 192 28.76 0.13 0.51
C PRO A 192 30.16 -0.36 0.91
N ASP A 193 30.27 -1.13 2.01
CA ASP A 193 31.56 -1.54 2.60
C ASP A 193 32.10 -2.83 1.97
N ALA A 194 31.24 -3.63 1.33
CA ALA A 194 31.59 -4.94 0.78
C ALA A 194 30.89 -5.25 -0.57
N PRO A 195 30.98 -4.36 -1.58
CA PRO A 195 30.23 -4.51 -2.84
C PRO A 195 30.54 -5.82 -3.57
N GLU A 196 31.76 -6.36 -3.44
CA GLU A 196 32.18 -7.64 -4.02
C GLU A 196 31.43 -8.87 -3.47
N LYS A 197 30.63 -8.73 -2.41
CA LYS A 197 29.79 -9.81 -1.85
C LYS A 197 28.38 -9.88 -2.45
N GLY A 198 28.02 -8.93 -3.31
CA GLY A 198 26.72 -8.88 -3.98
C GLY A 198 26.79 -8.19 -5.35
N GLN A 199 25.66 -7.68 -5.84
CA GLN A 199 25.54 -7.10 -7.19
C GLN A 199 26.14 -5.70 -7.38
N LYS A 200 26.94 -5.19 -6.43
CA LYS A 200 27.59 -3.86 -6.50
C LYS A 200 26.61 -2.70 -6.77
N LEU A 201 25.40 -2.74 -6.21
CA LEU A 201 24.35 -1.77 -6.53
C LEU A 201 24.62 -0.38 -5.94
N TYR A 202 25.32 -0.29 -4.81
CA TYR A 202 25.74 0.99 -4.27
C TYR A 202 26.65 1.79 -5.24
N PRO A 203 27.83 1.30 -5.66
CA PRO A 203 28.69 2.05 -6.59
C PRO A 203 28.05 2.26 -7.96
N ARG A 204 27.21 1.32 -8.44
CA ARG A 204 26.41 1.48 -9.67
C ARG A 204 25.43 2.65 -9.57
N THR A 205 24.70 2.75 -8.47
CA THR A 205 23.72 3.82 -8.21
C THR A 205 24.42 5.17 -8.02
N LEU A 206 25.51 5.21 -7.24
CA LEU A 206 26.31 6.42 -7.04
C LEU A 206 26.91 6.94 -8.35
N LYS A 207 27.34 6.03 -9.25
CA LYS A 207 27.81 6.39 -10.60
C LYS A 207 26.70 7.05 -11.41
N LEU A 208 25.53 6.41 -11.52
CA LEU A 208 24.37 6.98 -12.24
C LEU A 208 24.02 8.37 -11.72
N ILE A 209 23.97 8.55 -10.40
CA ILE A 209 23.65 9.85 -9.79
C ILE A 209 24.68 10.90 -10.21
N ARG A 210 25.98 10.62 -10.05
CA ARG A 210 27.05 11.58 -10.38
C ARG A 210 27.04 11.95 -11.86
N GLU A 211 26.95 10.98 -12.76
CA GLU A 211 26.88 11.22 -14.21
C GLU A 211 25.65 12.05 -14.61
N SER A 212 24.48 11.75 -14.02
CA SER A 212 23.24 12.50 -14.26
C SER A 212 23.33 13.94 -13.76
N LEU A 213 23.89 14.17 -12.56
CA LEU A 213 24.08 15.50 -12.00
C LEU A 213 25.15 16.31 -12.77
N ASP A 214 26.21 15.67 -13.24
CA ASP A 214 27.25 16.34 -14.04
C ASP A 214 26.72 16.77 -15.42
N LEU A 215 25.80 16.00 -16.03
CA LEU A 215 25.08 16.44 -17.24
C LEU A 215 24.25 17.71 -17.00
N LEU A 216 23.71 17.93 -15.80
CA LEU A 216 22.99 19.16 -15.45
C LEU A 216 23.93 20.35 -15.31
N LYS A 217 25.07 20.16 -14.62
CA LYS A 217 26.13 21.18 -14.51
C LYS A 217 26.66 21.60 -15.88
N GLN A 218 26.90 20.64 -16.78
CA GLN A 218 27.33 20.91 -18.16
C GLN A 218 26.30 21.71 -18.97
N ARG A 219 25.01 21.57 -18.66
CA ARG A 219 23.91 22.35 -19.25
C ARG A 219 23.63 23.68 -18.53
N GLY A 220 24.35 23.99 -17.45
CA GLY A 220 24.12 25.18 -16.62
C GLY A 220 22.82 25.15 -15.81
N ILE A 221 22.22 23.96 -15.62
CA ILE A 221 20.95 23.81 -14.90
C ILE A 221 21.23 23.71 -13.40
N ALA A 222 20.75 24.69 -12.63
CA ALA A 222 20.77 24.65 -11.17
C ALA A 222 19.83 23.54 -10.66
N TYR A 223 20.28 22.77 -9.66
CA TYR A 223 19.50 21.69 -9.09
C TYR A 223 19.67 21.55 -7.58
N GLN A 224 18.68 20.92 -6.93
CA GLN A 224 18.69 20.53 -5.52
C GLN A 224 18.30 19.06 -5.39
N LEU A 225 18.98 18.30 -4.52
CA LEU A 225 18.54 16.96 -4.13
C LEU A 225 17.45 17.07 -3.06
N GLU A 226 16.25 16.56 -3.34
CA GLU A 226 15.09 16.62 -2.43
C GLU A 226 15.02 15.42 -1.48
N GLY A 227 15.32 14.22 -1.99
CA GLY A 227 15.29 13.01 -1.18
C GLY A 227 15.46 11.71 -1.96
N VAL A 228 15.51 10.62 -1.19
CA VAL A 228 15.56 9.24 -1.70
C VAL A 228 14.25 8.52 -1.40
N MET A 229 13.57 8.04 -2.44
CA MET A 229 12.43 7.13 -2.37
C MET A 229 12.99 5.71 -2.33
N TRP A 230 12.79 5.02 -1.21
CA TRP A 230 13.35 3.70 -0.94
C TRP A 230 12.26 2.65 -0.75
N HIS A 231 12.24 1.62 -1.59
CA HIS A 231 11.38 0.44 -1.40
C HIS A 231 12.18 -0.86 -1.53
N GLN A 232 12.51 -1.46 -0.40
CA GLN A 232 13.23 -2.73 -0.35
C GLN A 232 13.08 -3.41 1.01
N GLY A 233 13.11 -4.74 1.01
CA GLY A 233 13.30 -5.55 2.22
C GLY A 233 12.75 -6.97 2.09
N GLU A 234 11.90 -7.25 1.11
CA GLU A 234 11.24 -8.54 0.90
C GLU A 234 12.23 -9.70 0.82
N ASN A 235 13.40 -9.50 0.19
CA ASN A 235 14.42 -10.56 0.11
C ASN A 235 15.19 -10.73 1.43
N ASP A 236 15.50 -9.65 2.16
CA ASP A 236 16.08 -9.73 3.52
C ASP A 236 15.09 -10.38 4.51
N MET A 237 13.77 -10.21 4.34
CA MET A 237 12.73 -10.91 5.11
C MET A 237 12.74 -12.43 4.86
N LEU A 238 13.01 -12.88 3.63
CA LEU A 238 13.03 -14.31 3.30
C LEU A 238 14.25 -15.02 3.91
N ASP A 239 15.40 -14.35 4.00
CA ASP A 239 16.58 -14.90 4.68
C ASP A 239 16.61 -14.57 6.19
N ARG A 240 16.36 -15.60 7.00
CA ARG A 240 16.36 -15.50 8.47
C ARG A 240 17.71 -15.03 9.07
N ASN A 241 18.81 -15.18 8.34
CA ASN A 241 20.13 -14.70 8.75
C ASN A 241 20.30 -13.19 8.50
N LEU A 242 19.56 -12.61 7.54
CA LEU A 242 19.74 -11.23 7.06
C LEU A 242 18.73 -10.25 7.65
N MET A 243 17.47 -10.67 7.90
CA MET A 243 16.44 -9.78 8.44
C MET A 243 16.90 -9.01 9.70
N ASN A 244 17.64 -9.66 10.60
CA ASN A 244 18.17 -9.04 11.83
C ASN A 244 19.35 -8.06 11.61
N GLN A 245 19.93 -8.02 10.40
CA GLN A 245 21.03 -7.14 10.02
C GLN A 245 20.56 -5.93 9.20
N TYR A 246 19.29 -5.94 8.75
CA TYR A 246 18.72 -4.94 7.86
C TYR A 246 18.93 -3.51 8.36
N ALA A 247 18.68 -3.25 9.65
CA ALA A 247 18.77 -1.89 10.17
C ALA A 247 20.19 -1.32 10.14
N GLU A 248 21.20 -2.13 10.48
CA GLU A 248 22.60 -1.70 10.44
C GLU A 248 23.11 -1.53 9.01
N GLY A 249 22.69 -2.41 8.09
CA GLY A 249 23.00 -2.26 6.66
C GLY A 249 22.41 -0.98 6.06
N LEU A 250 21.12 -0.71 6.31
CA LEU A 250 20.44 0.46 5.75
C LEU A 250 20.95 1.78 6.36
N LYS A 251 21.23 1.83 7.67
CA LYS A 251 21.88 3.00 8.30
C LYS A 251 23.21 3.33 7.63
N LYS A 252 24.05 2.33 7.36
CA LYS A 252 25.34 2.51 6.66
C LYS A 252 25.16 3.02 5.25
N LEU A 253 24.24 2.43 4.48
CA LEU A 253 23.89 2.87 3.13
C LEU A 253 23.46 4.35 3.12
N ILE A 254 22.54 4.72 4.01
CA ILE A 254 22.03 6.09 4.18
C ILE A 254 23.16 7.06 4.51
N ALA A 255 23.97 6.75 5.53
CA ALA A 255 25.08 7.60 5.96
C ALA A 255 26.14 7.76 4.86
N ARG A 256 26.49 6.66 4.18
CA ARG A 256 27.49 6.65 3.12
C ARG A 256 27.04 7.45 1.91
N LEU A 257 25.79 7.29 1.46
CA LEU A 257 25.28 8.04 0.30
C LEU A 257 25.31 9.55 0.57
N ARG A 258 24.93 9.99 1.77
CA ARG A 258 24.99 11.42 2.15
C ARG A 258 26.40 11.98 2.13
N VAL A 259 27.40 11.22 2.59
CA VAL A 259 28.82 11.60 2.53
C VAL A 259 29.30 11.67 1.08
N ASP A 260 29.06 10.62 0.28
CA ASP A 260 29.54 10.54 -1.10
C ASP A 260 28.84 11.52 -2.06
N LEU A 261 27.64 12.02 -1.70
CA LEU A 261 26.92 13.08 -2.42
C LEU A 261 27.11 14.49 -1.80
N GLN A 262 27.84 14.61 -0.68
CA GLN A 262 27.99 15.85 0.10
C GLN A 262 26.63 16.50 0.48
N ALA A 263 25.62 15.66 0.72
CA ALA A 263 24.25 16.06 1.01
C ALA A 263 23.86 15.62 2.43
N PRO A 264 24.44 16.25 3.49
CA PRO A 264 24.26 15.81 4.86
C PRO A 264 22.80 15.80 5.31
N GLU A 265 21.96 16.69 4.76
CA GLU A 265 20.52 16.82 5.09
C GLU A 265 19.57 16.02 4.18
N LEU A 266 20.07 15.20 3.24
CA LEU A 266 19.23 14.49 2.28
C LEU A 266 18.18 13.61 2.98
N LYS A 267 16.90 13.91 2.74
CA LYS A 267 15.77 13.17 3.32
C LYS A 267 15.62 11.80 2.65
N TRP A 268 15.09 10.82 3.37
CA TRP A 268 14.71 9.52 2.78
C TRP A 268 13.27 9.19 3.15
N TYR A 269 12.55 8.65 2.19
CA TYR A 269 11.18 8.18 2.30
C TYR A 269 11.25 6.65 2.23
N LEU A 270 11.08 6.00 3.38
CA LEU A 270 11.18 4.55 3.54
C LEU A 270 9.78 3.96 3.41
N ALA A 271 9.53 3.23 2.32
CA ALA A 271 8.30 2.49 2.16
C ALA A 271 8.30 1.21 3.02
N GLU A 272 7.18 1.01 3.69
CA GLU A 272 6.82 -0.24 4.36
C GLU A 272 6.87 -1.42 3.38
N VAL A 273 7.39 -2.58 3.81
CA VAL A 273 7.15 -3.82 3.06
C VAL A 273 5.74 -4.32 3.38
N SER A 274 4.87 -4.35 2.37
CA SER A 274 3.43 -4.55 2.56
C SER A 274 3.06 -5.88 3.23
N GLU A 275 2.20 -5.81 4.24
CA GLU A 275 1.62 -6.99 4.88
C GLU A 275 0.77 -7.85 3.93
N LYS A 276 0.36 -7.32 2.77
CA LYS A 276 -0.34 -8.07 1.72
C LYS A 276 0.58 -9.00 0.93
N GLY A 277 1.91 -8.91 1.05
CA GLY A 277 2.84 -9.69 0.22
C GLY A 277 2.99 -11.17 0.57
N ILE A 278 2.22 -11.72 1.52
CA ILE A 278 2.48 -13.04 2.13
C ILE A 278 1.35 -14.02 1.79
N TRP A 279 1.23 -14.33 0.50
CA TRP A 279 0.28 -15.33 -0.01
C TRP A 279 0.86 -16.75 0.11
N GLY A 280 0.03 -17.76 0.38
CA GLY A 280 0.41 -19.19 0.33
C GLY A 280 1.42 -19.69 1.38
N MET A 281 2.00 -18.81 2.21
CA MET A 281 2.93 -19.14 3.29
C MET A 281 2.64 -18.28 4.53
N ASP A 282 3.17 -18.63 5.70
CA ASP A 282 3.16 -17.77 6.89
C ASP A 282 4.56 -17.20 7.16
N HIS A 283 4.85 -16.06 6.54
CA HIS A 283 6.04 -15.25 6.85
C HIS A 283 5.73 -14.07 7.78
N ARG A 284 4.55 -14.00 8.43
CA ARG A 284 4.21 -12.86 9.31
C ARG A 284 5.24 -12.63 10.41
N ALA A 285 5.84 -13.71 10.93
CA ALA A 285 6.93 -13.63 11.89
C ALA A 285 8.21 -12.98 11.32
N ASN A 286 8.61 -13.35 10.10
CA ASN A 286 9.77 -12.74 9.44
C ASN A 286 9.49 -11.27 9.07
N LEU A 287 8.30 -10.98 8.53
CA LEU A 287 7.90 -9.61 8.20
C LEU A 287 7.86 -8.74 9.44
N GLY A 288 7.39 -9.26 10.58
CA GLY A 288 7.41 -8.52 11.83
C GLY A 288 8.82 -8.16 12.30
N VAL A 289 9.79 -9.07 12.13
CA VAL A 289 11.21 -8.76 12.40
C VAL A 289 11.73 -7.69 11.43
N LEU A 290 11.41 -7.77 10.13
CA LEU A 290 11.80 -6.74 9.17
C LEU A 290 11.15 -5.38 9.49
N TYR A 291 9.86 -5.36 9.84
CA TYR A 291 9.14 -4.15 10.23
C TYR A 291 9.82 -3.50 11.43
N ASP A 292 10.14 -4.26 12.49
CA ASP A 292 10.87 -3.73 13.65
C ASP A 292 12.25 -3.18 13.26
N GLN A 293 12.92 -3.79 12.29
CA GLN A 293 14.20 -3.30 11.75
C GLN A 293 14.03 -2.01 10.93
N GLN A 294 13.02 -1.90 10.07
CA GLN A 294 12.66 -0.65 9.38
C GLN A 294 12.34 0.46 10.40
N GLN A 295 11.63 0.15 11.48
CA GLN A 295 11.33 1.07 12.58
C GLN A 295 12.59 1.49 13.38
N ILE A 296 13.56 0.60 13.56
CA ILE A 296 14.87 0.94 14.17
C ILE A 296 15.64 1.92 13.29
N VAL A 297 15.60 1.77 11.96
CA VAL A 297 16.20 2.75 11.03
C VAL A 297 15.49 4.09 11.14
N LEU A 298 14.16 4.12 10.97
CA LEU A 298 13.32 5.32 11.04
C LEU A 298 13.56 6.14 12.33
N LYS A 299 13.63 5.47 13.49
CA LYS A 299 13.85 6.12 14.79
C LYS A 299 15.28 6.62 15.00
N SER A 300 16.26 6.13 14.23
CA SER A 300 17.67 6.50 14.37
C SER A 300 18.05 7.81 13.68
N ASP A 301 17.19 8.37 12.83
CA ASP A 301 17.47 9.59 12.08
C ASP A 301 16.19 10.39 11.77
N SER A 302 16.11 11.61 12.30
CA SER A 302 14.95 12.51 12.21
C SER A 302 14.65 13.02 10.79
N ARG A 303 15.49 12.74 9.80
CA ARG A 303 15.29 13.13 8.38
C ARG A 303 14.77 11.98 7.52
N LEU A 304 14.39 10.88 8.15
CA LEU A 304 13.69 9.76 7.53
C LEU A 304 12.18 9.95 7.67
N ARG A 305 11.41 9.54 6.66
CA ARG A 305 9.94 9.56 6.65
C ARG A 305 9.44 8.16 6.35
N TRP A 306 8.36 7.78 7.04
CA TRP A 306 7.67 6.51 6.80
C TRP A 306 6.64 6.69 5.69
N VAL A 307 6.58 5.75 4.76
CA VAL A 307 5.53 5.68 3.74
C VAL A 307 4.80 4.34 3.93
N PRO A 308 3.61 4.34 4.56
CA PRO A 308 2.86 3.10 4.78
C PRO A 308 2.37 2.53 3.44
N THR A 309 2.40 1.21 3.29
CA THR A 309 2.03 0.48 2.07
C THR A 309 1.05 -0.67 2.31
N SER A 310 0.80 -1.07 3.56
CA SER A 310 -0.10 -2.20 3.89
C SER A 310 -1.58 -1.97 3.51
N HIS A 311 -1.94 -0.76 3.12
CA HIS A 311 -3.25 -0.40 2.57
C HIS A 311 -3.33 -0.46 1.04
N LEU A 312 -2.21 -0.26 0.32
CA LEU A 312 -2.15 -0.15 -1.14
C LEU A 312 -2.52 -1.47 -1.83
N ALA A 313 -3.04 -1.40 -3.05
CA ALA A 313 -3.55 -2.55 -3.79
C ALA A 313 -2.45 -3.56 -4.14
N PHE A 314 -2.78 -4.85 -4.14
CA PHE A 314 -1.82 -5.92 -4.42
C PHE A 314 -2.31 -6.83 -5.54
N GLU A 315 -1.45 -7.18 -6.50
CA GLU A 315 -1.82 -8.15 -7.52
C GLU A 315 -1.88 -9.53 -6.88
N VAL A 316 -2.85 -10.34 -7.26
CA VAL A 316 -2.88 -11.76 -6.89
C VAL A 316 -2.75 -12.54 -8.18
N MET A 317 -1.58 -13.15 -8.37
CA MET A 317 -1.33 -13.98 -9.54
C MET A 317 -2.13 -15.28 -9.44
N GLY A 318 -2.75 -15.68 -10.56
CA GLY A 318 -3.52 -16.93 -10.65
C GLY A 318 -2.70 -18.22 -10.52
N SER A 319 -1.40 -18.13 -10.21
CA SER A 319 -0.51 -19.28 -9.98
C SER A 319 -0.68 -19.92 -8.59
N GLY A 320 -1.37 -19.24 -7.65
CA GLY A 320 -1.47 -19.68 -6.26
C GLY A 320 -0.12 -19.71 -5.51
N GLN A 321 0.92 -19.12 -6.09
CA GLN A 321 2.24 -19.01 -5.50
C GLN A 321 2.37 -17.74 -4.64
N PRO A 322 3.29 -17.72 -3.65
CA PRO A 322 3.61 -16.53 -2.88
C PRO A 322 4.00 -15.37 -3.79
N HIS A 323 3.31 -14.24 -3.63
CA HIS A 323 3.46 -13.07 -4.48
C HIS A 323 3.78 -11.84 -3.63
N TYR A 324 4.92 -11.22 -3.91
CA TYR A 324 5.51 -10.14 -3.10
C TYR A 324 5.48 -8.78 -3.79
N HIS A 325 4.82 -8.64 -4.94
CA HIS A 325 4.87 -7.42 -5.73
C HIS A 325 3.54 -6.65 -5.75
N PHE A 326 3.65 -5.32 -5.73
CA PHE A 326 2.55 -4.49 -6.19
C PHE A 326 2.46 -4.64 -7.72
N GLY A 327 1.29 -5.04 -8.22
CA GLY A 327 0.98 -4.87 -9.63
C GLY A 327 0.55 -3.43 -9.93
N THR A 328 0.02 -3.24 -11.14
CA THR A 328 -0.27 -1.94 -11.76
C THR A 328 -0.90 -0.91 -10.80
N GLN A 329 -2.04 -1.22 -10.18
CA GLN A 329 -2.73 -0.30 -9.26
C GLN A 329 -1.90 0.04 -8.01
N GLY A 330 -1.25 -0.96 -7.41
CA GLY A 330 -0.43 -0.76 -6.21
C GLY A 330 0.80 0.11 -6.48
N GLN A 331 1.40 -0.02 -7.66
CA GLN A 331 2.51 0.86 -8.09
C GLN A 331 2.05 2.30 -8.32
N LEU A 332 0.88 2.49 -8.94
CA LEU A 332 0.27 3.81 -9.11
C LEU A 332 -0.02 4.46 -7.75
N GLN A 333 -0.61 3.72 -6.81
CA GLN A 333 -0.85 4.20 -5.45
C GLN A 333 0.45 4.42 -4.63
N LEU A 334 1.48 3.59 -4.81
CA LEU A 334 2.78 3.75 -4.16
C LEU A 334 3.49 5.05 -4.58
N GLY A 335 3.38 5.42 -5.86
CA GLY A 335 3.89 6.71 -6.35
C GLY A 335 3.19 7.90 -5.70
N GLU A 336 1.87 7.84 -5.53
CA GLU A 336 1.13 8.88 -4.79
C GLU A 336 1.45 8.88 -3.29
N ALA A 337 1.67 7.72 -2.67
CA ALA A 337 2.07 7.62 -1.27
C ALA A 337 3.46 8.28 -1.03
N PHE A 338 4.44 8.02 -1.92
CA PHE A 338 5.73 8.73 -1.89
C PHE A 338 5.57 10.23 -2.12
N ALA A 339 4.70 10.64 -3.05
CA ALA A 339 4.48 12.05 -3.36
C ALA A 339 3.81 12.79 -2.21
N ASN A 340 2.76 12.21 -1.61
CA ASN A 340 2.06 12.81 -0.48
C ASN A 340 3.00 12.93 0.74
N ALA A 341 3.85 11.93 1.01
CA ALA A 341 4.85 12.01 2.08
C ALA A 341 5.91 13.09 1.82
N TYR A 342 6.36 13.26 0.56
CA TYR A 342 7.24 14.37 0.18
C TYR A 342 6.56 15.73 0.32
N LEU A 343 5.35 15.86 -0.23
CA LEU A 343 4.57 17.10 -0.25
C LEU A 343 4.20 17.57 1.16
N GLN A 344 3.89 16.64 2.07
CA GLN A 344 3.67 16.95 3.49
C GLN A 344 4.94 17.51 4.14
N GLU A 345 6.10 16.93 3.82
CA GLU A 345 7.41 17.30 4.36
C GLU A 345 7.99 18.62 3.79
N VAL A 346 7.30 19.24 2.82
CA VAL A 346 7.62 20.58 2.29
C VAL A 346 6.45 21.56 2.38
N ASP A 347 5.43 21.25 3.18
CA ASP A 347 4.22 22.07 3.39
C ASP A 347 3.46 22.40 2.07
N ARG A 348 3.42 21.43 1.14
CA ARG A 348 2.73 21.51 -0.17
C ARG A 348 1.65 20.45 -0.36
N LEU A 349 1.43 19.55 0.59
CA LEU A 349 0.25 18.68 0.56
C LEU A 349 -0.97 19.51 0.98
N PRO A 350 -2.04 19.59 0.16
CA PRO A 350 -3.27 20.25 0.58
C PRO A 350 -3.81 19.60 1.86
N PRO A 351 -4.29 20.38 2.85
CA PRO A 351 -4.93 19.81 4.02
C PRO A 351 -6.16 19.01 3.59
N ALA A 352 -6.39 17.87 4.23
CA ALA A 352 -7.64 17.13 4.06
C ALA A 352 -8.83 18.04 4.42
N ALA A 353 -9.90 17.99 3.63
CA ALA A 353 -11.11 18.74 3.90
C ALA A 353 -11.68 18.32 5.27
N ASP A 354 -11.97 19.28 6.14
CA ASP A 354 -12.61 18.99 7.42
C ASP A 354 -14.09 18.69 7.19
N ARG A 355 -14.39 17.40 7.07
CA ARG A 355 -15.73 16.84 6.81
C ARG A 355 -16.51 16.57 8.10
N ARG A 356 -15.96 16.88 9.27
CA ARG A 356 -16.60 16.58 10.56
C ARG A 356 -17.89 17.40 10.73
N PHE A 357 -18.88 16.80 11.39
CA PHE A 357 -20.03 17.57 11.84
C PHE A 357 -19.59 18.69 12.81
N PRO A 358 -20.31 19.83 12.85
CA PRO A 358 -20.18 20.77 13.96
C PRO A 358 -20.55 20.09 15.29
N GLU A 359 -20.35 20.78 16.43
CA GLU A 359 -20.54 20.20 17.78
C GLU A 359 -21.87 19.41 17.96
N ASN A 360 -22.93 19.88 17.29
CA ASN A 360 -24.23 19.21 17.22
C ASN A 360 -24.28 18.24 16.03
N LEU A 361 -24.43 16.95 16.32
CA LEU A 361 -24.72 15.94 15.31
C LEU A 361 -26.14 16.10 14.73
N PRO A 362 -26.42 15.63 13.51
CA PRO A 362 -27.73 15.68 12.85
C PRO A 362 -28.74 14.66 13.41
N VAL A 363 -28.83 14.53 14.73
CA VAL A 363 -29.74 13.65 15.47
C VAL A 363 -30.26 14.43 16.68
N ALA A 364 -31.54 14.36 17.03
CA ALA A 364 -32.03 15.14 18.17
C ALA A 364 -31.53 14.56 19.50
N ALA A 365 -31.20 15.43 20.46
CA ALA A 365 -30.63 15.03 21.75
C ALA A 365 -31.53 14.00 22.46
N LYS A 366 -30.92 12.96 23.03
CA LYS A 366 -31.58 11.80 23.67
C LYS A 366 -32.39 10.88 22.76
N GLN A 367 -32.43 11.10 21.44
CA GLN A 367 -32.90 10.06 20.51
C GLN A 367 -31.96 8.85 20.51
N ARG A 368 -32.50 7.70 20.09
CA ARG A 368 -31.74 6.47 19.86
C ARG A 368 -30.83 6.64 18.65
N VAL A 369 -29.58 6.22 18.80
CA VAL A 369 -28.63 6.06 17.70
C VAL A 369 -28.31 4.58 17.54
N ARG A 370 -28.61 4.05 16.35
CA ARG A 370 -28.29 2.69 15.91
C ARG A 370 -26.86 2.67 15.38
N LEU A 371 -25.94 2.06 16.12
CA LEU A 371 -24.55 1.87 15.72
C LEU A 371 -24.39 0.52 15.02
N PHE A 372 -23.83 0.57 13.82
CA PHE A 372 -23.47 -0.59 13.01
C PHE A 372 -21.95 -0.61 12.80
N VAL A 373 -21.35 -1.79 12.80
CA VAL A 373 -19.90 -1.96 12.61
C VAL A 373 -19.65 -2.66 11.27
N LEU A 374 -18.83 -2.09 10.40
CA LEU A 374 -18.38 -2.70 9.15
C LEU A 374 -16.89 -2.99 9.27
N ALA A 375 -16.47 -4.26 9.22
CA ALA A 375 -15.06 -4.61 9.42
C ALA A 375 -14.56 -5.76 8.54
N GLY A 376 -13.26 -5.77 8.23
CA GLY A 376 -12.71 -6.80 7.35
C GLY A 376 -11.43 -6.46 6.58
N GLN A 377 -11.24 -7.17 5.47
CA GLN A 377 -10.13 -7.07 4.51
C GLN A 377 -10.54 -6.27 3.26
N ARG A 378 -10.08 -6.67 2.07
CA ARG A 378 -9.99 -5.87 0.83
C ARG A 378 -11.34 -5.54 0.21
N ASN A 379 -12.30 -6.47 0.24
CA ASN A 379 -13.66 -6.18 -0.23
C ASN A 379 -14.46 -5.31 0.75
N MET A 380 -14.16 -5.33 2.06
CA MET A 380 -14.75 -4.37 3.01
C MET A 380 -14.11 -3.00 2.87
N GLU A 381 -12.78 -2.93 2.64
CA GLU A 381 -12.06 -1.69 2.34
C GLU A 381 -12.64 -1.05 1.07
N GLY A 382 -12.76 -1.82 -0.02
CA GLY A 382 -13.24 -1.36 -1.32
C GLY A 382 -12.19 -1.37 -2.43
N GLU A 383 -11.23 -2.28 -2.42
CA GLU A 383 -9.96 -2.11 -3.17
C GLU A 383 -10.11 -1.89 -4.70
N ASP A 384 -11.05 -2.59 -5.37
CA ASP A 384 -11.39 -2.38 -6.80
C ASP A 384 -12.76 -1.67 -7.01
N SER A 385 -13.29 -0.91 -6.03
CA SER A 385 -14.54 -0.16 -6.20
C SER A 385 -14.29 1.35 -6.14
N TYR A 386 -14.50 2.04 -7.26
CA TYR A 386 -13.97 3.39 -7.52
C TYR A 386 -15.05 4.46 -7.46
N VAL A 387 -14.75 5.57 -6.78
CA VAL A 387 -15.69 6.68 -6.59
C VAL A 387 -16.12 7.29 -7.95
N ASP A 388 -15.19 7.40 -8.89
CA ASP A 388 -15.39 7.89 -10.26
C ASP A 388 -16.47 7.13 -11.05
N GLU A 389 -16.77 5.89 -10.67
CA GLU A 389 -17.75 5.02 -11.36
C GLU A 389 -19.15 5.08 -10.74
N ILE A 390 -19.30 5.65 -9.53
CA ILE A 390 -20.61 5.78 -8.87
C ILE A 390 -21.61 6.58 -9.72
N PRO A 391 -21.27 7.76 -10.31
CA PRO A 391 -22.21 8.55 -11.10
C PRO A 391 -22.75 7.86 -12.36
N SER A 392 -22.07 6.81 -12.85
CA SER A 392 -22.51 6.01 -14.01
C SER A 392 -23.11 4.65 -13.61
N THR A 393 -23.13 4.32 -12.32
CA THR A 393 -23.66 3.04 -11.82
C THR A 393 -25.15 3.15 -11.54
N ALA A 394 -25.94 2.67 -12.49
CA ALA A 394 -27.41 2.74 -12.49
C ALA A 394 -28.06 2.32 -11.15
N GLY A 395 -28.81 3.25 -10.54
CA GLY A 395 -29.53 3.08 -9.27
C GLY A 395 -28.78 3.51 -8.01
N PHE A 396 -27.52 3.92 -8.14
CA PHE A 396 -26.63 4.32 -7.04
C PHE A 396 -26.01 5.71 -7.23
N GLU A 397 -26.44 6.46 -8.24
CA GLU A 397 -25.82 7.71 -8.68
C GLU A 397 -25.74 8.76 -7.56
N SER A 398 -26.76 8.81 -6.69
CA SER A 398 -26.84 9.72 -5.55
C SER A 398 -25.81 9.44 -4.44
N LEU A 399 -25.16 8.28 -4.44
CA LEU A 399 -24.13 7.92 -3.45
C LEU A 399 -22.77 8.55 -3.74
N SER A 400 -22.67 9.31 -4.83
CA SER A 400 -21.57 10.25 -5.09
C SER A 400 -21.65 11.53 -4.24
N HIS A 401 -22.69 11.68 -3.42
CA HIS A 401 -22.91 12.85 -2.55
C HIS A 401 -22.98 12.45 -1.06
N PRO A 402 -22.74 13.40 -0.13
CA PRO A 402 -22.78 13.13 1.30
C PRO A 402 -24.17 12.71 1.80
N GLN A 403 -24.19 11.72 2.70
CA GLN A 403 -25.39 11.29 3.39
C GLN A 403 -25.47 11.95 4.78
N GLU A 404 -25.88 13.22 4.78
CA GLU A 404 -25.92 14.12 5.95
C GLU A 404 -26.70 13.61 7.19
N GLN A 405 -27.46 12.53 7.07
CA GLN A 405 -28.24 11.92 8.16
C GLN A 405 -27.67 10.58 8.65
N VAL A 406 -26.48 10.20 8.20
CA VAL A 406 -25.79 8.98 8.59
C VAL A 406 -24.42 9.36 9.15
N LEU A 407 -24.23 9.12 10.44
CA LEU A 407 -22.99 9.41 11.15
C LEU A 407 -21.95 8.36 10.76
N TYR A 408 -20.77 8.80 10.36
CA TYR A 408 -19.68 7.93 9.95
C TYR A 408 -18.40 8.19 10.77
N ARG A 409 -17.67 7.12 11.04
CA ARG A 409 -16.30 7.13 11.57
C ARG A 409 -15.56 5.93 10.98
N HIS A 410 -14.30 6.09 10.62
CA HIS A 410 -13.51 5.06 9.98
C HIS A 410 -12.10 4.92 10.55
N SER A 411 -11.54 3.72 10.40
CA SER A 411 -10.12 3.39 10.56
C SER A 411 -9.76 2.47 9.40
N LEU A 412 -9.27 3.06 8.32
CA LEU A 412 -9.03 2.42 7.03
C LEU A 412 -7.57 2.05 6.83
N GLY A 413 -7.31 1.05 5.98
CA GLY A 413 -5.96 0.67 5.58
C GLY A 413 -5.05 0.24 6.74
N GLY A 414 -5.61 -0.24 7.85
CA GLY A 414 -4.87 -0.56 9.07
C GLY A 414 -4.58 0.62 10.00
N GLY A 415 -5.25 1.76 9.79
CA GLY A 415 -5.09 2.98 10.58
C GLY A 415 -4.28 4.06 9.88
N VAL A 416 -4.17 4.02 8.55
CA VAL A 416 -3.49 5.07 7.75
C VAL A 416 -4.42 6.27 7.53
N ALA A 417 -5.72 6.04 7.38
CA ALA A 417 -6.76 7.07 7.48
C ALA A 417 -7.69 6.75 8.64
N VAL A 418 -7.88 7.69 9.57
CA VAL A 418 -8.69 7.50 10.79
C VAL A 418 -9.47 8.78 11.07
N SER A 419 -10.80 8.68 11.19
CA SER A 419 -11.64 9.82 11.57
C SER A 419 -11.33 10.27 13.00
N THR A 420 -11.18 11.57 13.21
CA THR A 420 -10.97 12.15 14.56
C THR A 420 -12.29 12.48 15.27
N ASP A 421 -13.37 12.69 14.53
CA ASP A 421 -14.74 12.79 15.04
C ASP A 421 -15.74 12.19 14.02
N TRP A 422 -17.04 12.32 14.25
CA TRP A 422 -18.11 11.94 13.31
C TRP A 422 -18.17 12.89 12.11
N GLU A 423 -18.32 12.30 10.93
CA GLU A 423 -18.50 12.98 9.63
C GLU A 423 -19.73 12.39 8.91
N PRO A 424 -20.30 13.04 7.88
CA PRO A 424 -21.29 12.43 7.01
C PRO A 424 -20.74 11.17 6.35
N LEU A 425 -21.61 10.17 6.14
CA LEU A 425 -21.24 9.03 5.30
C LEU A 425 -21.16 9.49 3.83
N GLU A 426 -19.96 9.46 3.27
CA GLU A 426 -19.68 9.89 1.90
C GLU A 426 -18.48 9.10 1.32
N PRO A 427 -18.24 9.16 0.00
CA PRO A 427 -17.03 8.62 -0.61
C PRO A 427 -15.76 9.22 0.01
N ASN A 428 -14.84 8.35 0.47
CA ASN A 428 -13.55 8.77 0.99
C ASN A 428 -12.51 8.87 -0.14
N GLU A 429 -11.88 10.04 -0.28
CA GLU A 429 -10.86 10.28 -1.31
C GLU A 429 -9.52 9.60 -1.04
N PHE A 430 -9.31 8.99 0.14
CA PHE A 430 -8.04 8.42 0.62
C PHE A 430 -7.27 7.56 -0.40
N LEU A 431 -7.98 6.76 -1.21
CA LEU A 431 -7.43 6.03 -2.38
C LEU A 431 -8.35 6.14 -3.62
N GLY A 432 -9.28 7.08 -3.64
CA GLY A 432 -10.34 7.17 -4.67
C GLY A 432 -11.28 5.96 -4.72
N ASN A 433 -11.39 5.21 -3.62
CA ASN A 433 -12.15 3.96 -3.52
C ASN A 433 -13.10 3.92 -2.31
N PHE A 434 -14.05 2.98 -2.33
CA PHE A 434 -15.11 2.90 -1.32
C PHE A 434 -15.58 1.45 -1.12
N GLY A 435 -16.05 1.12 0.08
CA GLY A 435 -16.59 -0.19 0.43
C GLY A 435 -18.13 -0.25 0.47
N PRO A 436 -18.72 -1.30 1.05
CA PRO A 436 -20.18 -1.45 1.10
C PRO A 436 -20.90 -0.41 1.99
N GLU A 437 -20.17 0.42 2.73
CA GLU A 437 -20.74 1.41 3.66
C GLU A 437 -21.74 2.37 3.01
N LEU A 438 -21.48 2.84 1.78
CA LEU A 438 -22.27 3.90 1.14
C LEU A 438 -23.71 3.44 0.90
N SER A 439 -23.90 2.31 0.22
CA SER A 439 -25.21 1.74 -0.05
C SER A 439 -25.84 1.11 1.19
N PHE A 440 -25.04 0.56 2.11
CA PHE A 440 -25.52 0.08 3.40
C PHE A 440 -26.21 1.19 4.20
N GLY A 441 -25.54 2.34 4.37
CA GLY A 441 -26.09 3.51 5.06
C GLY A 441 -27.34 4.05 4.38
N ALA A 442 -27.32 4.20 3.05
CA ALA A 442 -28.47 4.71 2.30
C ALA A 442 -29.68 3.77 2.39
N ARG A 443 -29.45 2.45 2.28
CA ARG A 443 -30.49 1.42 2.37
C ARG A 443 -31.11 1.36 3.75
N LEU A 444 -30.31 1.46 4.81
CA LEU A 444 -30.80 1.61 6.17
C LEU A 444 -31.58 2.92 6.35
N ARG A 445 -31.06 4.07 5.92
CA ARG A 445 -31.72 5.37 6.09
C ARG A 445 -33.08 5.43 5.43
N LYS A 446 -33.24 4.80 4.26
CA LYS A 446 -34.52 4.66 3.54
C LYS A 446 -35.54 3.74 4.22
N SER A 447 -35.08 2.80 5.07
CA SER A 447 -35.91 1.72 5.63
C SER A 447 -36.19 1.86 7.12
N LEU A 448 -35.39 2.64 7.84
CA LEU A 448 -35.50 2.88 9.28
C LEU A 448 -36.22 4.19 9.59
N ASN A 449 -36.86 4.26 10.77
CA ASN A 449 -37.56 5.45 11.28
C ASN A 449 -36.66 6.70 11.15
N PRO A 450 -37.08 7.76 10.42
CA PRO A 450 -36.27 8.97 10.24
C PRO A 450 -35.84 9.64 11.54
N GLU A 451 -36.61 9.47 12.62
CA GLU A 451 -36.33 9.99 13.97
C GLU A 451 -35.29 9.16 14.77
N GLU A 452 -34.80 8.05 14.22
CA GLU A 452 -33.68 7.30 14.81
C GLU A 452 -32.39 7.64 14.07
N GLY A 453 -31.35 8.01 14.82
CA GLY A 453 -30.02 8.23 14.26
C GLY A 453 -29.39 6.92 13.78
N ILE A 454 -28.63 6.99 12.68
CA ILE A 454 -27.84 5.88 12.15
C ILE A 454 -26.37 6.27 12.28
N ALA A 455 -25.57 5.39 12.87
CA ALA A 455 -24.13 5.52 12.97
C ALA A 455 -23.44 4.28 12.40
N ILE A 456 -22.38 4.48 11.62
CA ILE A 456 -21.56 3.42 11.05
C ILE A 456 -20.11 3.66 11.48
N VAL A 457 -19.48 2.62 12.04
CA VAL A 457 -18.03 2.57 12.23
C VAL A 457 -17.41 1.56 11.27
N LYS A 458 -16.51 2.01 10.39
CA LYS A 458 -15.75 1.13 9.49
C LYS A 458 -14.34 0.87 10.04
N PHE A 459 -13.92 -0.38 10.13
CA PHE A 459 -12.59 -0.76 10.64
C PHE A 459 -11.97 -1.85 9.75
N THR A 460 -11.00 -1.47 8.93
CA THR A 460 -10.45 -2.33 7.87
C THR A 460 -8.93 -2.42 7.93
N HIS A 461 -8.42 -3.61 7.62
CA HIS A 461 -6.99 -3.85 7.45
C HIS A 461 -6.79 -4.84 6.31
N SER A 462 -6.52 -4.30 5.12
CA SER A 462 -6.53 -5.06 3.87
C SER A 462 -5.45 -6.16 3.75
N GLY A 463 -4.39 -6.13 4.56
CA GLY A 463 -3.37 -7.20 4.66
C GLY A 463 -3.53 -8.18 5.85
N ALA A 464 -4.66 -8.13 6.56
CA ALA A 464 -4.86 -8.94 7.77
C ALA A 464 -5.20 -10.41 7.45
N GLN A 465 -4.85 -11.32 8.36
CA GLN A 465 -5.26 -12.72 8.37
C GLN A 465 -5.93 -13.07 9.71
N SER A 466 -6.63 -14.19 9.78
CA SER A 466 -7.36 -14.64 10.97
C SER A 466 -6.58 -14.58 12.31
N PRO A 467 -5.24 -14.80 12.40
CA PRO A 467 -4.53 -14.67 13.68
C PRO A 467 -4.34 -13.22 14.15
N ASP A 468 -4.37 -12.24 13.24
CA ASP A 468 -4.23 -10.82 13.58
C ASP A 468 -5.49 -10.28 14.29
N TRP A 469 -6.62 -10.94 14.05
CA TRP A 469 -7.91 -10.75 14.72
C TRP A 469 -8.09 -11.64 15.96
N SER A 470 -7.07 -12.40 16.36
CA SER A 470 -7.13 -13.24 17.57
C SER A 470 -7.27 -12.37 18.82
N PRO A 471 -8.23 -12.65 19.71
CA PRO A 471 -8.35 -11.94 20.99
C PRO A 471 -7.18 -12.18 21.96
N ARG A 472 -6.36 -13.21 21.71
CA ARG A 472 -5.11 -13.46 22.44
C ARG A 472 -3.94 -12.58 21.96
N GLY A 473 -4.18 -11.78 20.91
CA GLY A 473 -3.15 -11.05 20.17
C GLY A 473 -2.42 -11.93 19.14
N SER A 474 -1.72 -11.25 18.25
CA SER A 474 -0.69 -11.80 17.36
C SER A 474 0.67 -11.78 18.08
N LEU A 475 1.60 -12.60 17.60
CA LEU A 475 3.01 -12.56 18.06
C LEU A 475 3.69 -11.24 17.65
N GLN A 476 3.19 -10.61 16.58
CA GLN A 476 3.65 -9.32 16.06
C GLN A 476 2.72 -8.22 16.58
N SER A 477 3.18 -7.42 17.54
CA SER A 477 2.31 -6.47 18.25
C SER A 477 1.72 -5.35 17.36
N HIS A 478 2.36 -5.01 16.24
CA HIS A 478 1.81 -4.09 15.25
C HIS A 478 0.58 -4.67 14.53
N ARG A 479 0.49 -6.01 14.41
CA ARG A 479 -0.65 -6.77 13.84
C ARG A 479 -1.72 -7.16 14.87
N ASN A 480 -1.70 -6.58 16.09
CA ASN A 480 -2.74 -6.83 17.09
C ASN A 480 -4.00 -6.01 16.76
N LEU A 481 -4.79 -6.49 15.79
CA LEU A 481 -5.95 -5.77 15.27
C LEU A 481 -7.17 -5.90 16.17
N TYR A 482 -7.39 -7.07 16.81
CA TYR A 482 -8.55 -7.31 17.68
C TYR A 482 -8.78 -6.20 18.72
N GLN A 483 -7.75 -5.88 19.51
CA GLN A 483 -7.89 -4.88 20.57
C GLN A 483 -8.11 -3.47 20.01
N ARG A 484 -7.50 -3.14 18.86
CA ARG A 484 -7.70 -1.85 18.18
C ARG A 484 -9.15 -1.73 17.68
N PHE A 485 -9.67 -2.78 17.06
CA PHE A 485 -11.05 -2.90 16.61
C PHE A 485 -12.06 -2.69 17.74
N VAL A 486 -11.94 -3.48 18.82
CA VAL A 486 -12.82 -3.36 20.00
C VAL A 486 -12.74 -1.97 20.62
N ASN A 487 -11.54 -1.42 20.79
CA ASN A 487 -11.35 -0.09 21.35
C ASN A 487 -11.98 1.00 20.46
N PHE A 488 -11.90 0.87 19.13
CA PHE A 488 -12.49 1.82 18.18
C PHE A 488 -14.03 1.83 18.28
N VAL A 489 -14.66 0.65 18.33
CA VAL A 489 -16.12 0.52 18.50
C VAL A 489 -16.55 1.07 19.88
N LEU A 490 -15.84 0.71 20.96
CA LEU A 490 -16.13 1.23 22.30
C LEU A 490 -15.98 2.76 22.39
N ALA A 491 -14.96 3.33 21.77
CA ALA A 491 -14.76 4.78 21.74
C ALA A 491 -15.91 5.51 21.03
N ALA A 492 -16.41 4.95 19.93
CA ALA A 492 -17.59 5.47 19.24
C ALA A 492 -18.87 5.39 20.09
N GLN A 493 -19.12 4.25 20.76
CA GLN A 493 -20.27 4.10 21.68
C GLN A 493 -20.20 5.09 22.85
N GLN A 494 -19.01 5.24 23.46
CA GLN A 494 -18.78 6.15 24.58
C GLN A 494 -18.94 7.61 24.16
N ASP A 495 -18.50 7.98 22.96
CA ASP A 495 -18.64 9.32 22.41
C ASP A 495 -20.12 9.72 22.23
N LEU A 496 -20.93 8.86 21.58
CA LEU A 496 -22.37 9.10 21.42
C LEU A 496 -23.09 9.18 22.77
N SER A 497 -22.76 8.27 23.71
CA SER A 497 -23.32 8.29 25.06
C SER A 497 -22.96 9.58 25.82
N ARG A 498 -21.71 10.06 25.67
CA ARG A 498 -21.21 11.31 26.25
C ARG A 498 -21.89 12.55 25.67
N ARG A 499 -22.27 12.53 24.39
CA ARG A 499 -23.12 13.56 23.76
C ARG A 499 -24.61 13.44 24.11
N GLY A 500 -25.00 12.44 24.90
CA GLY A 500 -26.35 12.29 25.44
C GLY A 500 -27.32 11.49 24.56
N TYR A 501 -26.83 10.68 23.60
CA TYR A 501 -27.64 9.79 22.77
C TYR A 501 -27.79 8.39 23.41
N ASP A 502 -28.93 7.73 23.19
CA ASP A 502 -29.08 6.30 23.51
C ASP A 502 -28.42 5.45 22.41
N CYS A 503 -27.13 5.15 22.58
CA CYS A 503 -26.34 4.40 21.61
C CYS A 503 -26.56 2.88 21.74
N GLN A 504 -27.21 2.28 20.75
CA GLN A 504 -27.44 0.83 20.69
C GLN A 504 -26.59 0.23 19.56
N LEU A 505 -25.73 -0.73 19.91
CA LEU A 505 -24.92 -1.49 18.95
C LEU A 505 -25.79 -2.62 18.38
N GLU A 506 -26.10 -2.53 17.09
CA GLU A 506 -27.11 -3.36 16.41
C GLU A 506 -26.53 -4.60 15.71
N GLY A 507 -25.25 -4.57 15.31
CA GLY A 507 -24.61 -5.71 14.64
C GLY A 507 -23.22 -5.40 14.09
N VAL A 508 -22.47 -6.46 13.80
CA VAL A 508 -21.18 -6.42 13.11
C VAL A 508 -21.30 -7.07 11.74
N PHE A 509 -20.93 -6.35 10.69
CA PHE A 509 -20.88 -6.78 9.30
C PHE A 509 -19.45 -7.06 8.92
N TRP A 510 -19.22 -8.26 8.38
CA TRP A 510 -17.89 -8.82 8.24
C TRP A 510 -17.65 -9.39 6.85
N HIS A 511 -16.65 -8.85 6.16
CA HIS A 511 -16.08 -9.45 4.96
C HIS A 511 -14.58 -9.64 5.13
N THR A 512 -14.16 -10.89 5.33
CA THR A 512 -12.77 -11.30 5.49
C THR A 512 -12.64 -12.72 4.98
N GLY A 513 -11.41 -13.15 4.72
CA GLY A 513 -11.06 -14.53 4.40
C GLY A 513 -10.14 -14.64 3.20
N GLU A 514 -10.07 -13.61 2.36
CA GLU A 514 -9.26 -13.56 1.13
C GLU A 514 -7.81 -14.02 1.37
N ASN A 515 -7.14 -13.50 2.39
CA ASN A 515 -5.76 -13.86 2.73
C ASN A 515 -5.64 -15.21 3.45
N ASP A 516 -6.71 -15.70 4.08
CA ASP A 516 -6.75 -16.96 4.84
C ASP A 516 -7.00 -18.19 3.95
N THR A 517 -7.51 -17.99 2.73
CA THR A 517 -7.88 -19.10 1.84
C THR A 517 -6.67 -19.92 1.34
N TYR A 518 -5.46 -19.33 1.34
CA TYR A 518 -4.27 -19.95 0.74
C TYR A 518 -3.37 -20.72 1.71
N PHE A 519 -3.35 -20.37 3.00
CA PHE A 519 -2.46 -21.03 3.97
C PHE A 519 -3.22 -22.12 4.72
N GLY A 520 -2.88 -23.39 4.46
CA GLY A 520 -3.60 -24.58 4.94
C GLY A 520 -4.00 -24.55 6.43
N PRO A 521 -3.09 -24.21 7.38
CA PRO A 521 -3.46 -24.08 8.79
C PRO A 521 -4.49 -22.99 9.10
N TYR A 522 -4.54 -21.88 8.35
CA TYR A 522 -5.55 -20.84 8.56
C TYR A 522 -6.88 -21.27 7.97
N LEU A 523 -6.87 -21.78 6.73
CA LEU A 523 -8.01 -22.39 6.07
C LEU A 523 -8.72 -23.44 6.95
N GLN A 524 -7.96 -24.36 7.55
CA GLN A 524 -8.48 -25.43 8.42
C GLN A 524 -9.10 -24.92 9.74
N ASN A 525 -8.57 -23.82 10.30
CA ASN A 525 -8.99 -23.29 11.59
C ASN A 525 -9.89 -22.05 11.47
N TYR A 526 -10.25 -21.64 10.25
CA TYR A 526 -10.88 -20.35 9.97
C TYR A 526 -12.19 -20.13 10.75
N ALA A 527 -13.12 -21.09 10.69
CA ALA A 527 -14.38 -21.00 11.45
C ALA A 527 -14.17 -21.00 12.97
N GLN A 528 -13.13 -21.67 13.47
CA GLN A 528 -12.78 -21.65 14.90
C GLN A 528 -12.21 -20.28 15.31
N SER A 529 -11.33 -19.70 14.50
CA SER A 529 -10.79 -18.35 14.69
C SER A 529 -11.90 -17.30 14.66
N MET A 530 -12.82 -17.40 13.70
CA MET A 530 -14.02 -16.56 13.63
C MET A 530 -14.89 -16.72 14.88
N LYS A 531 -15.12 -17.95 15.38
CA LYS A 531 -15.88 -18.14 16.61
C LYS A 531 -15.20 -17.47 17.82
N GLN A 532 -13.88 -17.58 17.95
CA GLN A 532 -13.14 -16.94 19.04
C GLN A 532 -13.23 -15.40 18.99
N LEU A 533 -13.09 -14.81 17.79
CA LEU A 533 -13.30 -13.38 17.54
C LEU A 533 -14.71 -12.95 17.96
N ILE A 534 -15.74 -13.67 17.52
CA ILE A 534 -17.15 -13.38 17.80
C ILE A 534 -17.45 -13.49 19.29
N ASP A 535 -17.11 -14.63 19.92
CA ASP A 535 -17.34 -14.91 21.33
C ASP A 535 -16.72 -13.84 22.24
N GLN A 536 -15.45 -13.49 22.01
CA GLN A 536 -14.78 -12.48 22.85
C GLN A 536 -15.29 -11.07 22.55
N SER A 537 -15.61 -10.73 21.29
CA SER A 537 -16.16 -9.40 20.96
C SER A 537 -17.48 -9.12 21.68
N ARG A 538 -18.34 -10.15 21.85
CA ARG A 538 -19.60 -10.05 22.61
C ARG A 538 -19.37 -9.74 24.08
N ILE A 539 -18.31 -10.29 24.68
CA ILE A 539 -17.90 -10.02 26.06
C ILE A 539 -17.39 -8.57 26.16
N ASP A 540 -16.42 -8.19 25.32
CA ASP A 540 -15.70 -6.92 25.46
C ASP A 540 -16.57 -5.72 25.06
N LEU A 541 -17.45 -5.87 24.06
CA LEU A 541 -18.47 -4.90 23.66
C LEU A 541 -19.72 -4.93 24.57
N LYS A 542 -19.76 -5.84 25.55
CA LYS A 542 -20.84 -6.01 26.53
C LYS A 542 -22.23 -6.24 25.90
N ARG A 543 -22.25 -7.06 24.84
CA ARG A 543 -23.45 -7.44 24.08
C ARG A 543 -23.41 -8.95 23.81
N ALA A 544 -23.88 -9.75 24.79
CA ALA A 544 -23.87 -11.22 24.71
C ALA A 544 -24.56 -11.76 23.44
N GLU A 545 -25.68 -11.15 23.06
CA GLU A 545 -26.50 -11.51 21.89
C GLU A 545 -26.16 -10.70 20.63
N LEU A 546 -24.94 -10.16 20.51
CA LEU A 546 -24.56 -9.36 19.33
C LEU A 546 -24.56 -10.23 18.07
N THR A 547 -25.41 -9.86 17.12
CA THR A 547 -25.52 -10.51 15.82
C THR A 547 -24.34 -10.17 14.93
N TRP A 548 -23.71 -11.20 14.36
CA TRP A 548 -22.64 -11.08 13.37
C TRP A 548 -23.15 -11.49 12.00
N PHE A 549 -22.99 -10.60 11.03
CA PHE A 549 -23.39 -10.72 9.64
C PHE A 549 -22.15 -10.94 8.79
N ILE A 550 -21.88 -12.19 8.46
CA ILE A 550 -20.70 -12.59 7.68
C ILE A 550 -21.13 -12.80 6.23
N THR A 551 -20.44 -12.18 5.28
CA THR A 551 -20.70 -12.41 3.85
C THR A 551 -19.83 -13.55 3.31
N GLU A 552 -20.38 -14.35 2.39
CA GLU A 552 -19.60 -15.34 1.64
C GLU A 552 -18.51 -14.70 0.76
N GLN A 553 -17.37 -15.38 0.66
CA GLN A 553 -16.41 -15.18 -0.43
C GLN A 553 -17.12 -15.49 -1.76
N HIS A 554 -16.99 -14.60 -2.74
CA HIS A 554 -17.75 -14.72 -3.96
C HIS A 554 -17.30 -15.92 -4.82
N LYS A 555 -18.24 -16.63 -5.48
CA LYS A 555 -17.93 -17.83 -6.28
C LYS A 555 -17.01 -17.57 -7.49
N GLN A 556 -16.89 -16.31 -7.93
CA GLN A 556 -16.00 -15.87 -9.02
C GLN A 556 -14.73 -15.18 -8.50
N ALA A 557 -14.54 -15.09 -7.18
CA ALA A 557 -13.31 -14.57 -6.62
C ALA A 557 -12.13 -15.50 -6.97
N PRO A 558 -10.94 -14.95 -7.26
CA PRO A 558 -9.77 -15.75 -7.67
C PRO A 558 -9.08 -16.46 -6.50
N TRP A 559 -9.60 -16.31 -5.26
CA TRP A 559 -9.02 -16.92 -4.07
C TRP A 559 -9.26 -18.44 -4.06
N GLY A 560 -8.18 -19.23 -4.07
CA GLY A 560 -8.25 -20.69 -3.96
C GLY A 560 -8.96 -21.10 -2.67
N HIS A 561 -9.61 -22.25 -2.61
CA HIS A 561 -10.33 -22.74 -1.40
C HIS A 561 -11.45 -21.84 -0.82
N SER A 562 -11.99 -20.89 -1.59
CA SER A 562 -13.13 -20.05 -1.18
C SER A 562 -14.39 -20.86 -0.81
N ILE A 563 -14.59 -22.02 -1.45
CA ILE A 563 -15.74 -22.90 -1.21
C ILE A 563 -15.66 -23.52 0.19
N GLU A 564 -14.47 -23.97 0.58
CA GLU A 564 -14.19 -24.57 1.88
C GLU A 564 -14.36 -23.56 3.02
N ILE A 565 -13.92 -22.32 2.84
CA ILE A 565 -14.18 -21.23 3.81
C ILE A 565 -15.68 -20.97 3.94
N ASN A 566 -16.42 -20.82 2.83
CA ASN A 566 -17.86 -20.60 2.86
C ASN A 566 -18.62 -21.76 3.53
N ALA A 567 -18.21 -23.01 3.29
CA ALA A 567 -18.75 -24.19 3.95
C ALA A 567 -18.48 -24.16 5.46
N SER A 568 -17.25 -23.82 5.89
CA SER A 568 -16.90 -23.72 7.31
C SER A 568 -17.71 -22.64 8.05
N LEU A 569 -17.97 -21.49 7.39
CA LEU A 569 -18.82 -20.43 7.91
C LEU A 569 -20.29 -20.85 7.99
N LEU A 570 -20.78 -21.64 7.03
CA LEU A 570 -22.14 -22.18 7.06
C LEU A 570 -22.34 -23.14 8.25
N GLU A 571 -21.35 -24.00 8.56
CA GLU A 571 -21.40 -24.85 9.76
C GLU A 571 -21.41 -24.01 11.05
N LEU A 572 -20.64 -22.92 11.11
CA LEU A 572 -20.65 -22.00 12.26
C LEU A 572 -22.07 -21.46 12.54
N THR A 573 -22.83 -21.07 11.52
CA THR A 573 -24.23 -20.59 11.70
C THR A 573 -25.20 -21.62 12.28
N LYS A 574 -24.90 -22.93 12.18
CA LYS A 574 -25.71 -23.99 12.80
C LYS A 574 -25.44 -24.10 14.30
N SER A 575 -24.24 -23.72 14.74
CA SER A 575 -23.81 -23.75 16.14
C SER A 575 -24.13 -22.47 16.92
N ASP A 576 -24.36 -21.37 16.21
CA ASP A 576 -24.61 -20.04 16.78
C ASP A 576 -25.72 -19.31 15.99
N PRO A 577 -26.95 -19.21 16.53
CA PRO A 577 -28.06 -18.60 15.83
C PRO A 577 -27.91 -17.08 15.64
N GLN A 578 -26.97 -16.44 16.35
CA GLN A 578 -26.63 -15.02 16.21
C GLN A 578 -25.48 -14.80 15.20
N VAL A 579 -25.03 -15.84 14.48
CA VAL A 579 -24.16 -15.69 13.29
C VAL A 579 -25.00 -15.93 12.04
N LYS A 580 -24.96 -14.98 11.11
CA LYS A 580 -25.79 -14.95 9.91
C LYS A 580 -24.87 -14.93 8.68
N LEU A 581 -25.06 -15.88 7.76
CA LEU A 581 -24.31 -15.93 6.51
C LEU A 581 -25.10 -15.23 5.38
N ILE A 582 -24.56 -14.15 4.85
CA ILE A 582 -25.10 -13.42 3.69
C ILE A 582 -24.53 -14.05 2.42
N LYS A 583 -25.43 -14.53 1.56
CA LYS A 583 -25.07 -15.09 0.25
C LYS A 583 -24.64 -13.97 -0.69
N THR A 584 -23.54 -14.17 -1.41
CA THR A 584 -23.01 -13.18 -2.36
C THR A 584 -23.04 -13.65 -3.81
N ALA A 585 -23.30 -14.94 -4.05
CA ALA A 585 -23.21 -15.62 -5.35
C ALA A 585 -24.13 -15.10 -6.48
N HIS A 586 -25.05 -14.17 -6.19
CA HIS A 586 -25.92 -13.48 -7.16
C HIS A 586 -25.47 -12.06 -7.48
N LEU A 587 -24.50 -11.51 -6.73
CA LEU A 587 -23.98 -10.18 -6.92
C LEU A 587 -23.07 -10.10 -8.17
N PRO A 588 -23.01 -8.94 -8.85
CA PRO A 588 -21.95 -8.68 -9.81
C PRO A 588 -20.58 -8.79 -9.16
N HIS A 589 -19.59 -9.26 -9.92
CA HIS A 589 -18.21 -9.37 -9.45
C HIS A 589 -17.26 -9.05 -10.60
N ALA A 590 -16.19 -8.32 -10.31
CA ALA A 590 -15.14 -7.99 -11.27
C ALA A 590 -14.07 -9.10 -11.32
N LYS A 591 -12.87 -8.77 -11.82
CA LYS A 591 -11.78 -9.74 -12.01
C LYS A 591 -11.21 -10.30 -10.69
N ARG A 592 -11.23 -9.53 -9.60
CA ARG A 592 -10.58 -9.86 -8.31
C ARG A 592 -11.49 -9.65 -7.12
N HIS A 593 -12.06 -8.44 -7.01
CA HIS A 593 -13.05 -8.07 -6.00
C HIS A 593 -14.44 -7.89 -6.63
N PHE A 594 -15.44 -7.53 -5.83
CA PHE A 594 -16.80 -7.26 -6.33
C PHE A 594 -16.87 -6.17 -7.43
N GLY A 595 -15.95 -5.18 -7.39
CA GLY A 595 -16.00 -4.01 -8.26
C GLY A 595 -17.13 -3.04 -7.87
N THR A 596 -17.10 -1.81 -8.38
CA THR A 596 -18.02 -0.72 -8.01
C THR A 596 -19.48 -1.16 -7.84
N LYS A 597 -20.11 -1.73 -8.88
CA LYS A 597 -21.52 -2.17 -8.80
C LYS A 597 -21.74 -3.34 -7.83
N GLY A 598 -20.80 -4.28 -7.75
CA GLY A 598 -20.90 -5.42 -6.84
C GLY A 598 -20.79 -4.99 -5.37
N THR A 599 -19.86 -4.09 -5.05
CA THR A 599 -19.68 -3.51 -3.71
C THR A 599 -20.93 -2.73 -3.28
N LEU A 600 -21.53 -1.96 -4.20
CA LEU A 600 -22.77 -1.24 -3.94
C LEU A 600 -23.93 -2.19 -3.65
N MET A 601 -24.13 -3.24 -4.44
CA MET A 601 -25.18 -4.23 -4.15
C MET A 601 -24.88 -5.06 -2.89
N LEU A 602 -23.60 -5.28 -2.54
CA LEU A 602 -23.20 -5.95 -1.30
C LEU A 602 -23.65 -5.17 -0.06
N GLY A 603 -23.52 -3.84 -0.07
CA GLY A 603 -24.00 -2.99 1.03
C GLY A 603 -25.53 -3.01 1.18
N GLU A 604 -26.28 -3.10 0.08
CA GLU A 604 -27.74 -3.30 0.16
C GLU A 604 -28.10 -4.66 0.76
N GLU A 605 -27.45 -5.75 0.34
CA GLU A 605 -27.68 -7.08 0.92
C GLU A 605 -27.30 -7.17 2.40
N MET A 606 -26.21 -6.49 2.82
CA MET A 606 -25.86 -6.35 4.24
C MET A 606 -27.00 -5.66 5.02
N ALA A 607 -27.50 -4.53 4.53
CA ALA A 607 -28.59 -3.81 5.19
C ALA A 607 -29.88 -4.64 5.21
N ASP A 608 -30.23 -5.30 4.11
CA ASP A 608 -31.41 -6.16 4.00
C ASP A 608 -31.34 -7.39 4.90
N ALA A 609 -30.16 -7.97 5.11
CA ALA A 609 -29.98 -9.09 6.04
C ALA A 609 -30.33 -8.70 7.49
N TYR A 610 -30.06 -7.46 7.90
CA TYR A 610 -30.46 -6.91 9.19
C TYR A 610 -31.95 -6.55 9.23
N LEU A 611 -32.46 -5.88 8.19
CA LEU A 611 -33.87 -5.49 8.12
C LEU A 611 -34.82 -6.70 8.14
N LYS A 612 -34.44 -7.84 7.55
CA LYS A 612 -35.18 -9.12 7.57
C LYS A 612 -35.31 -9.77 8.96
N GLN A 613 -34.63 -9.25 9.99
CA GLN A 613 -34.69 -9.77 11.37
C GLN A 613 -35.55 -8.91 12.31
N ARG A 614 -36.16 -7.85 11.79
CA ARG A 614 -37.02 -6.92 12.53
C ARG A 614 -38.49 -7.13 12.19
#